data_AF-A0A2V7JZA5-F1
#
_entry.id   AF-A0A2V7JZA5-F1
#
_cell.length_a   1.000
_cell.length_b   1.000
_cell.length_c   1.000
_cell.angle_alpha   90.00
_cell.angle_beta   90.00
_cell.angle_gamma   90.00
#
_symmetry.space_group_name_H-M   'P 1'
#
loop_
_entity.id
_entity.type
_entity.pdbx_description
1 polymer ?
#
loop_
_entity_poly.entity_id
_entity_poly.type
_entity_poly.pdbx_seq_one_letter_code
_entity_poly.pdbx_strand_id
1 'polypeptide(L)'
;MTCAEFLDRYTDFRDGLITAPRELRRFGRHLVQCASCRRYDTAVRRGVLALQAGAESIEPSPEFRPRLDARLAHERRAAREVPARAGIAAALFIAAALALVAREGVRHAPVAHVPALPPVRFPKPVVQAGVPFVSFQDPRATVFTGNPNPYGTALVEPASAGR
;
A
#
# COMPACT_ATOMS: atom_id res chain seq x y z
N MET A 1 -17.54 -8.75 5.20
CA MET A 1 -18.51 -9.85 5.35
C MET A 1 -19.46 -9.47 6.45
N THR A 2 -20.70 -9.89 6.34
CA THR A 2 -21.68 -9.70 7.41
C THR A 2 -21.45 -10.72 8.52
N CYS A 3 -22.03 -10.49 9.70
CA CYS A 3 -21.96 -11.47 10.79
C CYS A 3 -22.67 -12.78 10.41
N ALA A 4 -23.77 -12.72 9.65
CA ALA A 4 -24.49 -13.90 9.18
C ALA A 4 -23.63 -14.76 8.26
N GLU A 5 -22.99 -14.15 7.25
CA GLU A 5 -22.04 -14.83 6.36
C GLU A 5 -20.86 -15.46 7.12
N PHE A 6 -20.39 -14.79 8.18
CA PHE A 6 -19.30 -15.29 9.01
C PHE A 6 -19.73 -16.53 9.80
N LEU A 7 -20.90 -16.48 10.46
CA LEU A 7 -21.38 -17.57 11.30
C LEU A 7 -21.74 -18.82 10.48
N ASP A 8 -22.36 -18.64 9.32
CA ASP A 8 -22.75 -19.71 8.41
C ASP A 8 -21.56 -20.59 7.99
N ARG A 9 -20.39 -19.96 7.80
CA ARG A 9 -19.16 -20.63 7.34
C ARG A 9 -18.05 -20.63 8.39
N TYR A 10 -18.39 -20.41 9.66
CA TYR A 10 -17.39 -20.27 10.72
C TYR A 10 -16.65 -21.59 10.99
N THR A 11 -17.36 -22.72 10.99
CA THR A 11 -16.78 -24.04 11.22
C THR A 11 -15.75 -24.37 10.16
N ASP A 12 -16.08 -24.15 8.87
CA ASP A 12 -15.14 -24.34 7.76
C ASP A 12 -13.88 -23.47 7.91
N PHE A 13 -14.06 -22.22 8.35
CA PHE A 13 -12.93 -21.33 8.63
C PHE A 13 -12.08 -21.83 9.79
N ARG A 14 -12.72 -22.23 10.90
CA ARG A 14 -12.06 -22.71 12.13
C ARG A 14 -11.27 -23.99 11.87
N ASP A 15 -11.86 -24.92 11.12
CA ASP A 15 -11.30 -26.25 10.87
C ASP A 15 -10.31 -26.24 9.69
N GLY A 16 -10.09 -25.07 9.07
CA GLY A 16 -9.09 -24.88 8.01
C GLY A 16 -9.53 -25.39 6.64
N LEU A 17 -10.83 -25.61 6.43
CA LEU A 17 -11.40 -26.03 5.14
C LEU A 17 -11.43 -24.88 4.12
N ILE A 18 -11.43 -23.63 4.59
CA ILE A 18 -11.27 -22.45 3.73
C ILE A 18 -9.78 -22.26 3.39
N THR A 19 -9.39 -22.64 2.18
CA THR A 19 -7.98 -22.56 1.72
C THR A 19 -7.68 -21.30 0.90
N ALA A 20 -8.70 -20.67 0.32
CA ALA A 20 -8.52 -19.50 -0.55
C ALA A 20 -7.96 -18.29 0.25
N PRO A 21 -6.79 -17.73 -0.11
CA PRO A 21 -6.12 -16.69 0.68
C PRO A 21 -6.96 -15.42 0.87
N ARG A 22 -7.80 -15.07 -0.12
CA ARG A 22 -8.69 -13.92 -0.05
C ARG A 22 -9.78 -14.11 0.99
N GLU A 23 -10.35 -15.31 1.06
CA GLU A 23 -11.40 -15.65 2.03
C GLU A 23 -10.82 -15.69 3.44
N LEU A 24 -9.66 -16.34 3.64
CA LEU A 24 -8.96 -16.33 4.93
C LEU A 24 -8.73 -14.90 5.46
N ARG A 25 -8.27 -13.99 4.59
CA ARG A 25 -8.12 -12.56 4.95
C ARG A 25 -9.45 -11.88 5.27
N ARG A 26 -10.53 -12.23 4.58
CA ARG A 26 -11.88 -11.69 4.82
C ARG A 26 -12.39 -12.07 6.22
N PHE A 27 -12.24 -13.34 6.60
CA PHE A 27 -12.58 -13.84 7.94
C PHE A 27 -11.70 -13.22 9.02
N GLY A 28 -10.37 -13.22 8.83
CA GLY A 28 -9.44 -12.62 9.77
C GLY A 28 -9.73 -11.13 10.02
N ARG A 29 -10.03 -10.37 8.97
CA ARG A 29 -10.42 -8.95 9.08
C ARG A 29 -11.72 -8.79 9.89
N HIS A 30 -12.70 -9.66 9.66
CA HIS A 30 -13.97 -9.59 10.38
C HIS A 30 -13.80 -9.85 11.87
N LEU A 31 -12.97 -10.82 12.27
CA LEU A 31 -12.66 -11.06 13.68
C LEU A 31 -11.98 -9.88 14.37
N VAL A 32 -11.15 -9.13 13.64
CA VAL A 32 -10.53 -7.90 14.16
C VAL A 32 -11.58 -6.80 14.33
N GLN A 33 -12.48 -6.64 13.36
CA GLN A 33 -13.43 -5.52 13.30
C GLN A 33 -14.71 -5.74 14.11
N CYS A 34 -15.14 -6.98 14.31
CA CYS A 34 -16.43 -7.31 14.92
C CYS A 34 -16.28 -7.91 16.33
N ALA A 35 -16.68 -7.16 17.35
CA ALA A 35 -16.55 -7.59 18.74
C ALA A 35 -17.50 -8.76 19.13
N SER A 36 -18.66 -8.91 18.49
CA SER A 36 -19.56 -10.04 18.74
C SER A 36 -18.96 -11.34 18.18
N CYS A 37 -18.53 -11.34 16.92
CA CYS A 37 -17.93 -12.53 16.29
C CYS A 37 -16.59 -12.92 16.93
N ARG A 38 -15.81 -11.96 17.43
CA ARG A 38 -14.60 -12.25 18.23
C ARG A 38 -14.92 -12.94 19.56
N ARG A 39 -15.97 -12.50 20.26
CA ARG A 39 -16.43 -13.16 21.50
C ARG A 39 -16.92 -14.58 21.20
N TYR A 40 -17.65 -14.76 20.11
CA TYR A 40 -18.07 -16.07 19.64
C TYR A 40 -16.87 -16.99 19.38
N ASP A 41 -15.90 -16.56 18.56
CA ASP A 41 -14.69 -17.35 18.30
C ASP A 41 -13.95 -17.75 19.58
N THR A 42 -13.81 -16.81 20.51
CA THR A 42 -13.17 -17.06 21.81
C THR A 42 -13.95 -18.11 22.62
N ALA A 43 -15.28 -18.02 22.67
CA ALA A 43 -16.13 -18.94 23.41
C ALA A 43 -16.05 -20.36 22.83
N VAL A 44 -16.15 -20.51 21.50
CA VAL A 44 -16.06 -21.82 20.85
C VAL A 44 -14.66 -22.42 21.03
N ARG A 45 -13.58 -21.61 20.93
CA ARG A 45 -12.20 -22.09 21.20
C ARG A 45 -12.05 -22.63 22.62
N ARG A 46 -12.54 -21.89 23.61
CA ARG A 46 -12.51 -22.33 25.01
C ARG A 46 -13.34 -23.60 25.25
N GLY A 47 -14.53 -23.67 24.66
CA GLY A 47 -15.39 -24.85 24.78
C GLY A 47 -14.71 -26.11 24.24
N VAL A 48 -14.07 -26.02 23.07
CA VAL A 48 -13.35 -27.17 22.50
C VAL A 48 -12.14 -27.56 23.35
N LEU A 49 -11.38 -26.60 23.89
CA LEU A 49 -10.27 -26.91 24.80
C LEU A 49 -10.76 -27.61 26.07
N ALA A 50 -11.90 -27.19 26.62
CA ALA A 50 -12.49 -27.83 27.79
C ALA A 50 -12.93 -29.28 27.50
N LEU A 51 -13.51 -29.53 26.33
CA LEU A 51 -13.86 -30.88 25.88
C LEU A 51 -12.63 -31.76 25.68
N GLN A 52 -11.58 -31.21 25.09
CA GLN A 52 -10.30 -31.92 24.88
C GLN A 52 -9.62 -32.27 26.21
N ALA A 53 -9.70 -31.39 27.21
CA ALA A 53 -9.11 -31.63 28.52
C ALA A 53 -9.77 -32.79 29.29
N GLY A 54 -11.06 -33.06 29.02
CA GLY A 54 -11.79 -34.18 29.62
C GLY A 54 -11.80 -35.47 28.78
N ALA A 55 -11.24 -35.44 27.56
CA ALA A 55 -11.19 -36.60 26.69
C ALA A 55 -10.02 -37.52 27.10
N GLU A 56 -10.24 -38.84 27.07
CA GLU A 56 -9.13 -39.79 27.17
C GLU A 56 -8.13 -39.52 26.06
N SER A 57 -6.86 -39.33 26.43
CA SER A 57 -5.80 -39.09 25.46
C SER A 57 -5.63 -40.35 24.62
N ILE A 58 -5.80 -40.22 23.31
CA ILE A 58 -5.39 -41.25 22.36
C ILE A 58 -3.87 -41.33 22.43
N GLU A 59 -3.34 -42.36 23.09
CA GLU A 59 -1.91 -42.57 23.21
C GLU A 59 -1.37 -43.07 21.85
N PRO A 60 -0.54 -42.29 21.13
CA PRO A 60 0.04 -42.74 19.89
C PRO A 60 1.09 -43.84 20.17
N SER A 61 1.36 -44.69 19.18
CA SER A 61 2.45 -45.68 19.31
C SER A 61 3.78 -44.96 19.64
N PRO A 62 4.68 -45.53 20.47
CA PRO A 62 5.96 -44.90 20.82
C PRO A 62 6.80 -44.46 19.61
N GLU A 63 6.74 -45.22 18.52
CA GLU A 63 7.47 -44.95 17.26
C GLU A 63 6.85 -43.85 16.39
N PHE A 64 5.64 -43.38 16.73
CA PHE A 64 4.93 -42.39 15.93
C PHE A 64 5.69 -41.07 15.87
N ARG A 65 6.16 -40.58 17.02
CA ARG A 65 6.80 -39.27 17.10
C ARG A 65 8.14 -39.23 16.35
N PRO A 66 9.06 -40.21 16.53
CA PRO A 66 10.27 -40.29 15.71
C PRO A 66 9.99 -40.34 14.21
N ARG A 67 9.01 -41.16 13.78
CA ARG A 67 8.63 -41.28 12.37
C ARG A 67 8.07 -39.98 11.79
N LEU A 68 7.22 -39.30 12.54
CA LEU A 68 6.64 -38.02 12.14
C LEU A 68 7.74 -36.96 11.97
N ASP A 69 8.64 -36.85 12.94
CA ASP A 69 9.73 -35.87 12.89
C ASP A 69 10.68 -36.14 11.72
N ALA A 70 11.02 -37.41 11.47
CA ALA A 70 11.80 -37.82 10.30
C ALA A 70 11.12 -37.43 8.98
N ARG A 71 9.80 -37.67 8.86
CA ARG A 71 9.05 -37.29 7.66
C ARG A 71 9.00 -35.78 7.48
N LEU A 72 8.69 -35.02 8.52
CA LEU A 72 8.67 -33.55 8.46
C LEU A 72 10.03 -32.95 8.11
N ALA A 73 11.12 -33.55 8.58
CA ALA A 73 12.48 -33.14 8.21
C ALA A 73 12.81 -33.44 6.73
N HIS A 74 12.28 -34.53 6.18
CA HIS A 74 12.42 -34.85 4.76
C HIS A 74 11.64 -33.85 3.89
N GLU A 75 10.37 -33.60 4.18
CA GLU A 75 9.52 -32.66 3.41
C GLU A 75 10.08 -31.23 3.44
N ARG A 76 10.57 -30.77 4.60
CA ARG A 76 11.20 -29.44 4.72
C ARG A 76 12.48 -29.30 3.90
N ARG A 77 13.22 -30.40 3.68
CA ARG A 77 14.38 -30.41 2.79
C ARG A 77 13.94 -30.37 1.33
N ALA A 78 13.01 -31.23 0.94
CA ALA A 78 12.45 -31.25 -0.42
C ALA A 78 11.86 -29.89 -0.83
N ALA A 79 11.14 -29.21 0.07
CA ALA A 79 10.58 -27.88 -0.19
C ALA A 79 11.63 -26.76 -0.31
N ARG A 80 12.83 -26.94 0.26
CA ARG A 80 13.94 -25.98 0.21
C ARG A 80 14.89 -26.21 -0.96
N GLU A 81 14.90 -27.41 -1.54
CA GLU A 81 15.65 -27.72 -2.74
C GLU A 81 15.01 -27.02 -3.94
N VAL A 82 15.30 -25.73 -4.08
CA VAL A 82 15.12 -25.02 -5.34
C VAL A 82 16.02 -25.72 -6.36
N PRO A 83 15.50 -26.22 -7.49
CA PRO A 83 16.32 -26.91 -8.46
C PRO A 83 17.49 -25.99 -8.86
N ALA A 84 18.73 -26.48 -8.77
CA ALA A 84 19.93 -25.67 -8.98
C ALA A 84 19.92 -24.84 -10.29
N ARG A 85 19.22 -25.35 -11.32
CA ARG A 85 18.99 -24.67 -12.60
C ARG A 85 18.19 -23.37 -12.46
N ALA A 86 17.24 -23.28 -11.53
CA ALA A 86 16.46 -22.07 -11.28
C ALA A 86 17.31 -20.96 -10.61
N GLY A 87 18.25 -21.34 -9.73
CA GLY A 87 19.21 -20.40 -9.15
C GLY A 87 20.16 -19.81 -10.18
N ILE A 88 20.67 -20.65 -11.10
CA ILE A 88 21.53 -20.21 -12.21
C ILE A 88 20.77 -19.28 -13.16
N ALA A 89 19.53 -19.64 -13.53
CA ALA A 89 18.70 -18.80 -14.40
C ALA A 89 18.41 -17.43 -13.79
N ALA A 90 18.10 -17.37 -12.48
CA ALA A 90 17.90 -16.12 -11.76
C ALA A 90 19.19 -15.27 -11.71
N ALA A 91 20.34 -15.89 -11.44
CA ALA A 91 21.62 -15.20 -11.43
C ALA A 91 21.98 -14.62 -12.81
N LEU A 92 21.77 -15.40 -13.89
CA LEU A 92 21.97 -14.94 -15.26
C LEU A 92 21.03 -13.79 -15.63
N PHE A 93 19.76 -13.85 -15.20
CA PHE A 93 18.79 -12.79 -15.43
C PHE A 93 19.20 -11.48 -14.72
N ILE A 94 19.63 -11.57 -13.46
CA ILE A 94 20.14 -10.41 -12.71
C ILE A 94 21.40 -9.85 -13.38
N ALA A 95 22.34 -10.71 -13.78
CA ALA A 95 23.56 -10.28 -14.48
C ALA A 95 23.24 -9.58 -15.81
N ALA A 96 22.30 -10.11 -16.59
CA ALA A 96 21.85 -9.49 -17.84
C ALA A 96 21.17 -8.13 -17.59
N ALA A 97 20.33 -8.02 -16.56
CA ALA A 97 19.68 -6.77 -16.19
C ALA A 97 20.71 -5.70 -15.77
N LEU A 98 21.70 -6.07 -14.95
CA LEU A 98 22.79 -5.18 -14.57
C LEU A 98 23.63 -4.74 -15.76
N ALA A 99 23.94 -5.67 -16.68
CA ALA A 99 24.67 -5.35 -17.91
C ALA A 99 23.88 -4.36 -18.79
N LEU A 100 22.56 -4.51 -18.89
CA LEU A 100 21.70 -3.59 -19.64
C LEU A 100 21.69 -2.19 -19.01
N VAL A 101 21.56 -2.11 -17.68
CA VAL A 101 21.60 -0.83 -16.94
C VAL A 101 22.95 -0.14 -17.10
N ALA A 102 24.07 -0.88 -16.97
CA ALA A 102 25.40 -0.32 -17.16
C ALA A 102 25.59 0.21 -18.59
N ARG A 103 25.11 -0.53 -19.60
CA ARG A 103 25.20 -0.11 -21.00
C ARG A 103 24.39 1.15 -21.30
N GLU A 104 23.23 1.30 -20.67
CA GLU A 104 22.36 2.46 -20.88
C GLU A 104 22.78 3.68 -20.04
N GLY A 105 23.26 3.47 -18.81
CA GLY A 105 23.79 4.53 -17.95
C GLY A 105 25.07 5.17 -18.48
N VAL A 106 25.89 4.44 -19.24
CA VAL A 106 27.08 4.99 -19.93
C VAL A 106 26.68 5.85 -21.15
N ARG A 107 25.44 5.75 -21.63
CA ARG A 107 24.91 6.53 -22.76
C ARG A 107 24.19 7.81 -22.33
N HIS A 108 24.54 8.43 -21.20
CA HIS A 108 24.04 9.77 -20.89
C HIS A 108 24.33 10.71 -22.07
N ALA A 109 23.30 10.97 -22.88
CA ALA A 109 23.33 12.00 -23.88
C ALA A 109 23.64 13.30 -23.14
N PRO A 110 24.60 14.12 -23.62
CA PRO A 110 24.82 15.41 -23.02
C PRO A 110 23.48 16.14 -23.06
N VAL A 111 22.96 16.50 -21.89
CA VAL A 111 21.76 17.33 -21.79
C VAL A 111 22.12 18.61 -22.53
N ALA A 112 21.54 18.79 -23.72
CA ALA A 112 21.73 20.01 -24.50
C ALA A 112 21.37 21.17 -23.59
N HIS A 113 22.35 21.99 -23.24
CA HIS A 113 22.12 23.21 -22.48
C HIS A 113 21.21 24.08 -23.34
N VAL A 114 19.93 24.14 -22.97
CA VAL A 114 18.98 25.05 -23.59
C VAL A 114 19.49 26.46 -23.25
N PRO A 115 19.75 27.32 -24.26
CA PRO A 115 20.17 28.68 -23.97
C PRO A 115 19.09 29.35 -23.10
N ALA A 116 19.53 30.00 -22.03
CA ALA A 116 18.64 30.69 -21.11
C ALA A 116 17.79 31.70 -21.90
N LEU A 117 16.49 31.45 -22.00
CA LEU A 117 15.55 32.40 -22.58
C LEU A 117 15.60 33.69 -21.74
N PRO A 118 15.49 34.87 -22.38
CA PRO A 118 15.45 36.12 -21.65
C PRO A 118 14.28 36.09 -20.64
N PRO A 119 14.44 36.67 -19.44
CA PRO A 119 13.42 36.64 -18.41
C PRO A 119 12.15 37.33 -18.93
N VAL A 120 11.14 36.54 -19.29
CA VAL A 120 9.81 37.05 -19.59
C VAL A 120 9.14 37.35 -18.25
N ARG A 121 8.60 38.57 -18.09
CA ARG A 121 7.80 38.93 -16.90
C ARG A 121 6.51 38.12 -16.93
N PHE A 122 6.49 36.97 -16.25
CA PHE A 122 5.26 36.23 -16.03
C PHE A 122 4.35 37.02 -15.07
N PRO A 123 3.04 37.14 -15.35
CA PRO A 123 2.11 37.75 -14.42
C PRO A 123 2.12 36.93 -13.12
N LYS A 124 2.40 37.58 -11.99
CA LYS A 124 2.40 36.92 -10.67
C LYS A 124 0.97 36.46 -10.37
N PRO A 125 0.72 35.16 -10.14
CA PRO A 125 -0.60 34.71 -9.73
C PRO A 125 -0.89 35.29 -8.35
N VAL A 126 -1.98 36.05 -8.23
CA VAL A 126 -2.46 36.57 -6.95
C VAL A 126 -3.47 35.57 -6.42
N VAL A 127 -3.14 34.93 -5.28
CA VAL A 127 -4.06 34.01 -4.61
C VAL A 127 -5.01 34.87 -3.77
N GLN A 128 -6.28 34.97 -4.19
CA GLN A 128 -7.32 35.60 -3.40
C GLN A 128 -7.92 34.55 -2.46
N ALA A 129 -8.13 34.90 -1.19
CA ALA A 129 -8.77 34.02 -0.22
C ALA A 129 -10.30 34.00 -0.45
N GLY A 130 -10.73 33.20 -1.43
CA GLY A 130 -12.14 32.95 -1.77
C GLY A 130 -12.28 32.06 -3.01
N VAL A 131 -13.22 31.12 -3.01
CA VAL A 131 -13.46 30.13 -4.09
C VAL A 131 -14.07 30.76 -5.36
N PRO A 132 -13.80 30.25 -6.58
CA PRO A 132 -12.51 29.97 -7.20
C PRO A 132 -12.35 30.84 -8.46
N PHE A 133 -11.54 31.90 -8.42
CA PHE A 133 -11.03 32.52 -9.64
C PHE A 133 -9.60 32.98 -9.40
N VAL A 134 -8.65 32.32 -10.06
CA VAL A 134 -7.30 32.86 -10.16
C VAL A 134 -7.39 33.99 -11.18
N SER A 135 -7.20 35.24 -10.76
CA SER A 135 -7.06 36.36 -11.69
C SER A 135 -5.57 36.62 -11.95
N PHE A 136 -5.24 36.95 -13.19
CA PHE A 136 -3.89 37.32 -13.58
C PHE A 136 -3.78 38.84 -13.61
N GLN A 137 -2.83 39.39 -12.85
CA GLN A 137 -2.59 40.83 -12.84
C GLN A 137 -1.79 41.23 -14.09
N ASP A 138 -2.30 42.20 -14.87
CA ASP A 138 -1.60 42.70 -16.06
C ASP A 138 -0.29 43.39 -15.65
N PRO A 139 0.87 42.96 -16.19
CA PRO A 139 2.17 43.53 -15.85
C PRO A 139 2.36 45.00 -16.26
N ARG A 140 1.43 45.60 -17.00
CA ARG A 140 1.43 47.03 -17.34
C ARG A 140 0.62 47.92 -16.38
N ALA A 141 -0.16 47.34 -15.49
CA ALA A 141 -0.93 48.10 -14.50
C ALA A 141 0.00 48.64 -13.40
N THR A 142 0.18 49.96 -13.34
CA THR A 142 0.90 50.64 -12.26
C THR A 142 0.03 50.72 -11.02
N VAL A 143 0.43 50.06 -9.93
CA VAL A 143 -0.22 50.18 -8.62
C VAL A 143 0.14 51.54 -8.02
N PHE A 144 -0.84 52.42 -7.86
CA PHE A 144 -0.67 53.65 -7.08
C PHE A 144 -0.84 53.31 -5.60
N THR A 145 0.24 53.36 -4.82
CA THR A 145 0.18 53.27 -3.35
C THR A 145 -0.34 54.60 -2.79
N GLY A 146 -1.66 54.79 -2.87
CA GLY A 146 -2.37 55.97 -2.36
C GLY A 146 -3.20 55.73 -1.11
N ASN A 147 -3.11 54.55 -0.46
CA ASN A 147 -3.88 54.27 0.76
C ASN A 147 -2.96 53.74 1.88
N PRO A 148 -2.66 54.54 2.91
CA PRO A 148 -1.80 54.13 4.02
C PRO A 148 -2.49 53.21 5.05
N ASN A 149 -3.69 52.68 4.77
CA ASN A 149 -4.39 51.78 5.68
C ASN A 149 -4.09 50.30 5.35
N PRO A 150 -3.52 49.49 6.27
CA PRO A 150 -3.05 48.13 6.00
C PRO A 150 -4.15 47.11 5.64
N TYR A 151 -5.43 47.50 5.69
CA TYR A 151 -6.57 46.67 5.30
C TYR A 151 -7.50 47.34 4.28
N GLY A 152 -7.03 48.38 3.58
CA GLY A 152 -7.81 49.07 2.55
C GLY A 152 -7.78 48.37 1.18
N THR A 153 -8.93 48.20 0.56
CA THR A 153 -9.06 47.78 -0.84
C THR A 153 -8.43 48.81 -1.77
N ALA A 154 -7.45 48.41 -2.58
CA ALA A 154 -6.90 49.26 -3.63
C ALA A 154 -7.95 49.40 -4.76
N LEU A 155 -8.36 50.63 -5.06
CA LEU A 155 -9.21 50.91 -6.22
C LEU A 155 -8.32 50.84 -7.48
N VAL A 156 -8.67 49.94 -8.39
CA VAL A 156 -8.03 49.81 -9.70
C VAL A 156 -8.91 50.52 -10.72
N GLU A 157 -8.42 51.59 -11.33
CA GLU A 157 -9.11 52.27 -12.42
C GLU A 157 -8.72 51.61 -13.76
N PRO A 158 -9.67 51.05 -14.52
CA PRO A 158 -9.39 50.47 -15.84
C PRO A 158 -9.14 51.58 -16.86
N ALA A 159 -8.13 51.41 -17.71
CA ALA A 159 -7.71 52.37 -18.74
C ALA A 159 -8.75 52.68 -19.86
N SER A 160 -9.98 52.21 -19.74
CA SER A 160 -11.07 52.52 -20.67
C SER A 160 -11.89 53.76 -20.28
N ALA A 161 -11.49 54.51 -19.25
CA ALA A 161 -12.08 55.78 -18.87
C ALA A 161 -11.16 56.96 -19.25
N GLY A 162 -11.08 57.26 -20.55
CA GLY A 162 -10.40 58.42 -21.09
C GLY A 162 -10.60 58.55 -22.59
N ARG A 163 -11.40 59.54 -23.01
CA ARG A 163 -11.34 60.13 -24.36
C ARG A 163 -10.14 61.06 -24.44
#